data_AF-A0A962T0F9-F1
#
_entry.id   AF-A0A962T0F9-F1
#
_cell.length_a   1.000
_cell.length_b   1.000
_cell.length_c   1.000
_cell.angle_alpha   90.00
_cell.angle_beta   90.00
_cell.angle_gamma   90.00
#
_symmetry.space_group_name_H-M   'P 1'
#
loop_
_entity.id
_entity.type
_entity.pdbx_description
1 polymer ?
#
loop_
_entity_poly.entity_id
_entity_poly.type
_entity_poly.pdbx_seq_one_letter_code
_entity_poly.pdbx_strand_id
1 'polypeptide(L)'
;ARVAFPDRGHAGPEDSVGIRYSDRQPSLTVNPGRIAPQHPAFAGDERHHWARSRKALAVEFMLRGQRLFMIVCHFKSMRSNTRREEDYAKKQRHAQAEVIHGFAADLLACDPQAAIVLLGDLNDLPGSRTLKLLKGEQFYNVLDDLPRGQCYTRRHGNEPQALDHILISPTLRRGATARIPHNHSDVAPGQEPASDHDPVVAELPALGNLASGE
;
A
#
# COMPACT_ATOMS: atom_id res chain seq x y z
N ALA A 1 -0.50 17.65 -15.33
CA ALA A 1 0.95 17.72 -15.07
C ALA A 1 1.60 16.51 -15.73
N ARG A 2 2.82 16.64 -16.29
CA ARG A 2 3.51 15.49 -16.89
C ARG A 2 4.09 14.60 -15.80
N VAL A 3 3.67 13.33 -15.78
CA VAL A 3 4.30 12.27 -14.99
C VAL A 3 5.48 11.75 -15.81
N ALA A 4 6.65 11.62 -15.18
CA ALA A 4 7.78 10.93 -15.77
C ALA A 4 8.08 9.64 -14.98
N PHE A 5 8.42 8.59 -15.71
CA PHE A 5 8.76 7.28 -15.17
C PHE A 5 10.26 7.03 -15.39
N PRO A 6 11.12 7.22 -14.37
CA PRO A 6 12.54 6.98 -14.47
C PRO A 6 12.82 5.47 -14.46
N ASP A 7 12.66 4.83 -15.61
CA ASP A 7 12.95 3.41 -15.80
C ASP A 7 14.42 3.10 -15.47
N ARG A 8 14.66 2.02 -14.74
CA ARG A 8 16.00 1.69 -14.24
C ARG A 8 16.19 0.18 -14.09
N GLY A 9 17.13 -0.34 -14.87
CA GLY A 9 17.53 -1.75 -14.81
C GLY A 9 16.43 -2.71 -15.28
N HIS A 10 16.68 -4.00 -15.09
CA HIS A 10 15.72 -5.07 -15.40
C HIS A 10 15.65 -6.01 -14.21
N ALA A 11 14.48 -6.09 -13.58
CA ALA A 11 14.25 -6.94 -12.40
C ALA A 11 13.16 -7.98 -12.69
N GLY A 12 13.49 -9.23 -12.42
CA GLY A 12 12.58 -10.36 -12.52
C GLY A 12 11.68 -10.54 -11.30
N PRO A 13 10.93 -11.66 -11.25
CA PRO A 13 9.97 -11.92 -10.17
C PRO A 13 10.61 -12.17 -8.80
N GLU A 14 11.92 -12.43 -8.73
CA GLU A 14 12.65 -12.79 -7.50
C GLU A 14 13.76 -11.81 -7.13
N ASP A 15 13.98 -10.79 -7.96
CA ASP A 15 14.99 -9.78 -7.73
C ASP A 15 14.45 -8.71 -6.77
N SER A 16 15.21 -8.46 -5.70
CA SER A 16 14.84 -7.43 -4.73
C SER A 16 15.23 -6.05 -5.25
N VAL A 17 14.31 -5.12 -5.15
CA VAL A 17 14.64 -3.69 -5.15
C VAL A 17 15.32 -3.32 -3.84
N GLY A 18 16.23 -2.35 -3.91
CA GLY A 18 16.83 -1.69 -2.78
C GLY A 18 16.72 -0.18 -2.92
N ILE A 19 17.23 0.54 -1.92
CA ILE A 19 17.29 2.00 -1.92
C ILE A 19 18.73 2.41 -2.15
N ARG A 20 18.94 3.28 -3.14
CA ARG A 20 20.22 3.96 -3.39
C ARG A 20 20.08 5.40 -2.95
N TYR A 21 21.01 5.86 -2.11
CA TYR A 21 21.12 7.25 -1.72
C TYR A 21 22.25 7.93 -2.50
N SER A 22 21.91 8.96 -3.27
CA SER A 22 22.87 9.78 -4.04
C SER A 22 22.33 11.20 -4.15
N ASP A 23 23.21 12.19 -4.25
CA ASP A 23 22.80 13.60 -4.40
C ASP A 23 21.78 14.08 -3.36
N ARG A 24 21.94 13.58 -2.12
CA ARG A 24 21.04 13.83 -0.97
C ARG A 24 19.60 13.36 -1.15
N GLN A 25 19.32 12.47 -2.10
CA GLN A 25 17.98 11.93 -2.34
C GLN A 25 17.99 10.40 -2.48
N PRO A 26 16.97 9.72 -1.95
CA PRO A 26 16.77 8.29 -2.23
C PRO A 26 16.29 8.07 -3.67
N SER A 27 16.60 6.88 -4.19
CA SER A 27 16.12 6.35 -5.47
C SER A 27 16.03 4.82 -5.38
N LEU A 28 15.20 4.19 -6.20
CA LEU A 28 15.18 2.72 -6.26
C LEU A 28 16.41 2.19 -7.02
N THR A 29 16.99 1.06 -6.62
CA THR A 29 18.10 0.44 -7.38
C THR A 29 17.65 -0.06 -8.76
N VAL A 30 16.39 -0.49 -8.86
CA VAL A 30 15.66 -0.88 -10.07
C VAL A 30 14.25 -0.28 -10.01
N ASN A 31 13.69 0.18 -11.14
CA ASN A 31 12.38 0.81 -11.17
C ASN A 31 11.58 0.37 -12.41
N PRO A 32 10.48 -0.38 -12.24
CA PRO A 32 9.89 -0.79 -10.96
C PRO A 32 10.65 -2.00 -10.37
N GLY A 33 10.40 -2.34 -9.11
CA GLY A 33 11.06 -3.49 -8.48
C GLY A 33 10.29 -4.07 -7.29
N ARG A 34 10.63 -5.30 -6.88
CA ARG A 34 9.89 -6.01 -5.82
C ARG A 34 10.55 -5.84 -4.46
N ILE A 35 9.77 -5.58 -3.43
CA ILE A 35 10.30 -5.47 -2.07
C ILE A 35 10.43 -6.88 -1.48
N ALA A 36 11.66 -7.27 -1.15
CA ALA A 36 11.99 -8.52 -0.47
C ALA A 36 11.23 -9.76 -1.00
N PRO A 37 11.23 -10.02 -2.32
CA PRO A 37 10.38 -11.01 -2.98
C PRO A 37 10.59 -12.46 -2.52
N GLN A 38 11.72 -12.74 -1.87
CA GLN A 38 12.09 -14.05 -1.34
C GLN A 38 11.83 -14.17 0.17
N HIS A 39 11.40 -13.10 0.84
CA HIS A 39 11.09 -13.15 2.26
C HIS A 39 9.96 -14.15 2.52
N PRO A 40 10.02 -14.99 3.59
CA PRO A 40 9.00 -15.98 3.92
C PRO A 40 7.55 -15.49 3.88
N ALA A 41 7.31 -14.23 4.30
CA ALA A 41 5.99 -13.61 4.26
C ALA A 41 5.38 -13.52 2.85
N PHE A 42 6.20 -13.55 1.78
CA PHE A 42 5.78 -13.53 0.38
C PHE A 42 6.04 -14.86 -0.33
N ALA A 43 7.23 -15.45 -0.16
CA ALA A 43 7.62 -16.70 -0.81
C ALA A 43 6.94 -17.95 -0.21
N GLY A 44 6.29 -17.80 0.95
CA GLY A 44 5.75 -18.89 1.74
C GLY A 44 6.81 -19.50 2.65
N ASP A 45 6.36 -20.18 3.70
CA ASP A 45 7.20 -20.91 4.63
C ASP A 45 6.39 -21.98 5.36
N GLU A 46 6.87 -23.22 5.29
CA GLU A 46 6.18 -24.37 5.86
C GLU A 46 6.18 -24.34 7.40
N ARG A 47 7.24 -23.79 8.02
CA ARG A 47 7.38 -23.76 9.48
C ARG A 47 6.31 -22.89 10.13
N HIS A 48 5.94 -21.80 9.48
CA HIS A 48 4.86 -20.90 9.93
C HIS A 48 3.50 -21.22 9.28
N HIS A 49 3.42 -22.25 8.43
CA HIS A 49 2.25 -22.58 7.60
C HIS A 49 1.81 -21.40 6.70
N TRP A 50 2.76 -20.62 6.22
CA TRP A 50 2.53 -19.50 5.32
C TRP A 50 2.54 -19.97 3.87
N ALA A 51 1.45 -19.66 3.16
CA ALA A 51 1.36 -19.94 1.73
C ALA A 51 2.12 -18.86 0.92
N ARG A 52 2.48 -19.18 -0.32
CA ARG A 52 2.93 -18.16 -1.29
C ARG A 52 1.89 -17.05 -1.40
N SER A 53 2.36 -15.82 -1.43
CA SER A 53 1.54 -14.61 -1.50
C SER A 53 2.08 -13.65 -2.55
N ARG A 54 1.27 -12.66 -2.91
CA ARG A 54 1.67 -11.63 -3.87
C ARG A 54 2.80 -10.79 -3.28
N LYS A 55 3.85 -10.61 -4.08
CA LYS A 55 5.03 -9.79 -3.74
C LYS A 55 4.68 -8.32 -3.97
N ALA A 56 5.06 -7.44 -3.04
CA ALA A 56 4.83 -6.00 -3.19
C ALA A 56 5.74 -5.39 -4.26
N LEU A 57 5.24 -4.36 -4.94
CA LEU A 57 5.95 -3.62 -5.97
C LEU A 57 6.27 -2.21 -5.48
N ALA A 58 7.53 -1.81 -5.52
CA ALA A 58 7.95 -0.42 -5.39
C ALA A 58 8.11 0.19 -6.79
N VAL A 59 7.60 1.41 -6.94
CA VAL A 59 7.67 2.18 -8.17
C VAL A 59 8.04 3.61 -7.84
N GLU A 60 8.93 4.19 -8.62
CA GLU A 60 9.36 5.57 -8.52
C GLU A 60 8.81 6.36 -9.72
N PHE A 61 8.24 7.53 -9.45
CA PHE A 61 7.80 8.49 -10.45
C PHE A 61 8.40 9.87 -10.16
N MET A 62 8.46 10.71 -11.20
CA MET A 62 8.77 12.12 -11.08
C MET A 62 7.54 12.94 -11.46
N LEU A 63 7.09 13.79 -10.54
CA LEU A 63 5.95 14.68 -10.72
C LEU A 63 6.35 16.10 -10.33
N ARG A 64 6.33 17.02 -11.30
CA ARG A 64 6.68 18.45 -11.07
C ARG A 64 8.04 18.63 -10.35
N GLY A 65 9.04 17.84 -10.71
CA GLY A 65 10.38 17.86 -10.09
C GLY A 65 10.47 17.16 -8.73
N GLN A 66 9.35 16.73 -8.14
CA GLN A 66 9.31 15.95 -6.92
C GLN A 66 9.27 14.45 -7.24
N ARG A 67 10.06 13.67 -6.51
CA ARG A 67 10.03 12.21 -6.59
C ARG A 67 8.88 11.66 -5.75
N LEU A 68 8.12 10.74 -6.33
CA LEU A 68 7.04 10.00 -5.66
C LEU A 68 7.39 8.51 -5.65
N PHE A 69 7.38 7.89 -4.47
CA PHE A 69 7.46 6.45 -4.31
C PHE A 69 6.06 5.88 -4.11
N MET A 70 5.68 4.91 -4.93
CA MET A 70 4.44 4.14 -4.79
C MET A 70 4.79 2.71 -4.43
N ILE A 71 4.24 2.22 -3.33
CA ILE A 71 4.42 0.85 -2.85
C ILE A 71 3.07 0.15 -2.93
N VAL A 72 2.95 -0.71 -3.93
CA VAL A 72 1.71 -1.43 -4.28
C VAL A 72 1.71 -2.79 -3.60
N CYS A 73 0.70 -3.00 -2.76
CA CYS A 73 0.56 -4.16 -1.91
C CYS A 73 -0.71 -4.94 -2.26
N HIS A 74 -0.64 -6.26 -2.10
CA HIS A 74 -1.83 -7.10 -2.02
C HIS A 74 -1.54 -8.24 -1.03
N PHE A 75 -1.96 -8.06 0.21
CA PHE A 75 -1.57 -8.95 1.31
C PHE A 75 -2.33 -10.28 1.30
N LYS A 76 -1.89 -11.20 2.16
CA LYS A 76 -2.49 -12.52 2.28
C LYS A 76 -3.98 -12.41 2.62
N SER A 77 -4.81 -12.98 1.75
CA SER A 77 -6.27 -12.97 1.91
C SER A 77 -6.73 -13.53 3.25
N MET A 78 -7.80 -12.93 3.80
CA MET A 78 -8.52 -13.39 4.99
C MET A 78 -9.25 -14.73 4.79
N ARG A 79 -9.47 -15.16 3.53
CA ARG A 79 -10.14 -16.43 3.23
C ARG A 79 -9.36 -17.61 3.82
N SER A 80 -10.07 -18.45 4.55
CA SER A 80 -9.57 -19.65 5.21
C SER A 80 -10.71 -20.65 5.40
N ASN A 81 -10.40 -21.94 5.46
CA ASN A 81 -11.38 -22.99 5.71
C ASN A 81 -11.50 -23.32 7.21
N THR A 82 -10.47 -23.00 7.99
CA THR A 82 -10.41 -23.25 9.43
C THR A 82 -9.91 -22.04 10.19
N ARG A 83 -10.31 -21.90 11.46
CA ARG A 83 -9.79 -20.85 12.36
C ARG A 83 -8.27 -20.87 12.49
N ARG A 84 -7.66 -22.05 12.40
CA ARG A 84 -6.21 -22.21 12.47
C ARG A 84 -5.52 -21.60 11.25
N GLU A 85 -6.06 -21.84 10.06
CA GLU A 85 -5.58 -21.21 8.82
C GLU A 85 -5.77 -19.69 8.85
N GLU A 86 -6.87 -19.21 9.42
CA GLU A 86 -7.14 -17.79 9.63
C GLU A 86 -6.02 -17.13 10.46
N ASP A 87 -5.65 -17.75 11.58
CA ASP A 87 -4.58 -17.28 12.46
C ASP A 87 -3.22 -17.26 11.76
N TYR A 88 -2.90 -18.28 10.94
CA TYR A 88 -1.67 -18.28 10.14
C TYR A 88 -1.66 -17.16 9.11
N ALA A 89 -2.76 -16.97 8.38
CA ALA A 89 -2.91 -15.90 7.41
C ALA A 89 -2.78 -14.51 8.05
N LYS A 90 -3.36 -14.31 9.24
CA LYS A 90 -3.23 -13.07 10.01
C LYS A 90 -1.79 -12.80 10.43
N LYS A 91 -1.08 -13.80 10.96
CA LYS A 91 0.35 -13.68 11.30
C LYS A 91 1.20 -13.40 10.07
N GLN A 92 0.87 -14.00 8.93
CA GLN A 92 1.54 -13.71 7.66
C GLN A 92 1.34 -12.25 7.24
N ARG A 93 0.12 -11.71 7.35
CA ARG A 93 -0.15 -10.28 7.07
C ARG A 93 0.66 -9.35 7.98
N HIS A 94 0.81 -9.67 9.27
CA HIS A 94 1.68 -8.88 10.16
C HIS A 94 3.12 -8.84 9.64
N ALA A 95 3.68 -9.98 9.24
CA ALA A 95 5.04 -10.04 8.72
C ALA A 95 5.18 -9.32 7.37
N GLN A 96 4.17 -9.39 6.50
CA GLN A 96 4.14 -8.58 5.27
C GLN A 96 4.13 -7.09 5.61
N ALA A 97 3.30 -6.65 6.56
CA ALA A 97 3.22 -5.26 6.99
C ALA A 97 4.56 -4.75 7.54
N GLU A 98 5.24 -5.52 8.37
CA GLU A 98 6.55 -5.16 8.95
C GLU A 98 7.63 -5.00 7.88
N VAL A 99 7.71 -5.91 6.90
CA VAL A 99 8.68 -5.81 5.80
C VAL A 99 8.44 -4.55 4.95
N ILE A 100 7.17 -4.28 4.63
CA ILE A 100 6.81 -3.11 3.83
C ILE A 100 7.02 -1.81 4.60
N HIS A 101 6.66 -1.78 5.89
CA HIS A 101 6.93 -0.64 6.75
C HIS A 101 8.42 -0.35 6.83
N GLY A 102 9.27 -1.37 7.03
CA GLY A 102 10.72 -1.22 7.08
C GLY A 102 11.27 -0.56 5.83
N PHE A 103 10.90 -1.05 4.64
CA PHE A 103 11.31 -0.43 3.38
C PHE A 103 10.87 1.04 3.25
N ALA A 104 9.64 1.35 3.64
CA ALA A 104 9.10 2.71 3.58
C ALA A 104 9.74 3.64 4.63
N ALA A 105 10.06 3.11 5.81
CA ALA A 105 10.78 3.81 6.86
C ALA A 105 12.23 4.11 6.45
N ASP A 106 12.90 3.18 5.74
CA ASP A 106 14.25 3.41 5.21
C ASP A 106 14.27 4.54 4.16
N LEU A 107 13.22 4.66 3.35
CA LEU A 107 13.05 5.81 2.44
C LEU A 107 12.94 7.13 3.24
N LEU A 108 12.14 7.15 4.31
CA LEU A 108 12.01 8.34 5.18
C LEU A 108 13.28 8.65 5.98
N ALA A 109 14.05 7.63 6.34
CA ALA A 109 15.33 7.81 7.01
C ALA A 109 16.37 8.44 6.08
N CYS A 110 16.32 8.14 4.77
CA CYS A 110 17.15 8.80 3.76
C CYS A 110 16.70 10.23 3.48
N ASP A 111 15.39 10.46 3.41
CA ASP A 111 14.77 11.76 3.18
C ASP A 111 13.44 11.88 3.96
N PRO A 112 13.40 12.63 5.07
CA PRO A 112 12.19 12.83 5.87
C PRO A 112 11.03 13.53 5.10
N GLN A 113 11.32 14.13 3.94
CA GLN A 113 10.35 14.74 3.04
C GLN A 113 10.01 13.84 1.84
N ALA A 114 10.42 12.57 1.84
CA ALA A 114 10.07 11.64 0.77
C ALA A 114 8.53 11.51 0.64
N ALA A 115 8.03 11.78 -0.57
CA ALA A 115 6.63 11.52 -0.91
C ALA A 115 6.44 10.03 -1.16
N ILE A 116 5.71 9.37 -0.27
CA ILE A 116 5.49 7.91 -0.30
C ILE A 116 4.00 7.65 -0.20
N VAL A 117 3.49 6.81 -1.09
CA VAL A 117 2.13 6.27 -1.06
C VAL A 117 2.21 4.75 -0.99
N LEU A 118 1.67 4.17 0.06
CA LEU A 118 1.51 2.73 0.30
C LEU A 118 0.05 2.38 0.05
N LEU A 119 -0.25 1.51 -0.92
CA LEU A 119 -1.64 1.29 -1.30
C LEU A 119 -1.95 -0.12 -1.79
N GLY A 120 -3.23 -0.48 -1.73
CA GLY A 120 -3.82 -1.68 -2.33
C GLY A 120 -4.68 -2.47 -1.34
N ASP A 121 -5.04 -3.69 -1.71
CA ASP A 121 -5.81 -4.60 -0.85
C ASP A 121 -4.91 -5.19 0.24
N LEU A 122 -4.98 -4.60 1.43
CA LEU A 122 -4.21 -5.02 2.60
C LEU A 122 -4.87 -6.19 3.33
N ASN A 123 -6.08 -6.61 2.91
CA ASN A 123 -6.82 -7.74 3.44
C ASN A 123 -6.94 -7.69 4.98
N ASP A 124 -7.11 -6.51 5.54
CA ASP A 124 -7.33 -6.33 6.97
C ASP A 124 -8.14 -5.07 7.26
N LEU A 125 -8.83 -5.09 8.40
CA LEU A 125 -9.83 -4.08 8.74
C LEU A 125 -9.19 -2.86 9.43
N PRO A 126 -9.83 -1.68 9.38
CA PRO A 126 -9.43 -0.51 10.16
C PRO A 126 -9.19 -0.87 11.65
N GLY A 127 -8.08 -0.38 12.20
CA GLY A 127 -7.68 -0.65 13.60
C GLY A 127 -7.00 -2.01 13.84
N SER A 128 -6.88 -2.86 12.82
CA SER A 128 -6.15 -4.12 12.90
C SER A 128 -4.66 -3.92 13.26
N ARG A 129 -4.04 -4.97 13.82
CA ARG A 129 -2.60 -4.97 14.08
C ARG A 129 -1.78 -4.87 12.78
N THR A 130 -2.25 -5.48 11.70
CA THR A 130 -1.63 -5.35 10.36
C THR A 130 -1.49 -3.89 9.96
N LEU A 131 -2.57 -3.11 10.03
CA LEU A 131 -2.53 -1.69 9.66
C LEU A 131 -1.70 -0.87 10.64
N LYS A 132 -1.74 -1.17 11.94
CA LYS A 132 -0.86 -0.51 12.94
C LYS A 132 0.62 -0.73 12.63
N LEU A 133 1.01 -1.96 12.29
CA LEU A 133 2.39 -2.29 11.91
C LEU A 133 2.81 -1.60 10.61
N LEU A 134 1.94 -1.59 9.59
CA LEU A 134 2.23 -0.95 8.32
C LEU A 134 2.36 0.58 8.46
N LYS A 135 1.44 1.18 9.24
CA LYS A 135 1.38 2.63 9.49
C LYS A 135 2.55 3.12 10.34
N GLY A 136 2.88 2.38 11.41
CA GLY A 136 3.77 2.86 12.46
C GLY A 136 3.33 4.24 12.97
N GLU A 137 4.31 5.05 13.39
CA GLU A 137 4.07 6.45 13.79
C GLU A 137 4.22 7.43 12.62
N GLN A 138 4.70 6.96 11.46
CA GLN A 138 5.17 7.82 10.37
C GLN A 138 4.13 8.05 9.28
N PHE A 139 3.26 7.07 9.03
CA PHE A 139 2.30 7.13 7.94
C PHE A 139 0.90 7.47 8.43
N TYR A 140 0.08 7.98 7.52
CA TYR A 140 -1.32 8.30 7.77
C TYR A 140 -2.21 7.56 6.78
N ASN A 141 -3.26 6.88 7.26
CA ASN A 141 -4.23 6.20 6.38
C ASN A 141 -5.35 7.15 6.01
N VAL A 142 -5.57 7.42 4.72
CA VAL A 142 -6.59 8.37 4.25
C VAL A 142 -8.02 7.94 4.57
N LEU A 143 -8.24 6.65 4.86
CA LEU A 143 -9.53 6.16 5.32
C LEU A 143 -9.84 6.57 6.77
N ASP A 144 -8.85 6.98 7.58
CA ASP A 144 -9.06 7.37 8.98
C ASP A 144 -9.92 8.66 9.09
N ASP A 145 -9.98 9.49 8.04
CA ASP A 145 -10.81 10.71 7.98
C ASP A 145 -12.23 10.46 7.41
N LEU A 146 -12.49 9.28 6.86
CA LEU A 146 -13.78 9.00 6.25
C LEU A 146 -14.87 8.77 7.32
N PRO A 147 -16.13 9.16 7.07
CA PRO A 147 -17.24 8.81 7.94
C PRO A 147 -17.35 7.29 8.05
N ARG A 148 -17.56 6.75 9.26
CA ARG A 148 -17.60 5.30 9.53
C ARG A 148 -18.48 4.50 8.55
N GLY A 149 -19.62 5.07 8.14
CA GLY A 149 -20.55 4.43 7.21
C GLY A 149 -20.13 4.43 5.74
N GLN A 150 -18.98 5.02 5.41
CA GLN A 150 -18.43 5.13 4.04
C GLN A 150 -17.06 4.45 3.92
N CYS A 151 -16.53 3.89 5.00
CA CYS A 151 -15.23 3.21 5.03
C CYS A 151 -15.38 1.73 4.66
N TYR A 152 -15.86 1.41 3.46
CA TYR A 152 -15.86 0.03 2.98
C TYR A 152 -15.60 -0.04 1.50
N THR A 153 -14.83 -1.03 1.10
CA THR A 153 -14.41 -1.24 -0.29
C THR A 153 -14.99 -2.54 -0.83
N ARG A 154 -15.67 -3.33 -0.02
CA ARG A 154 -16.28 -4.60 -0.40
C ARG A 154 -17.47 -4.92 0.49
N ARG A 155 -18.40 -5.73 -0.02
CA ARG A 155 -19.40 -6.45 0.79
C ARG A 155 -19.11 -7.95 0.80
N HIS A 156 -19.08 -8.55 1.98
CA HIS A 156 -19.08 -10.00 2.14
C HIS A 156 -20.46 -10.46 2.61
N GLY A 157 -21.26 -11.00 1.70
CA GLY A 157 -22.70 -11.10 1.94
C GLY A 157 -23.27 -9.69 2.10
N ASN A 158 -23.90 -9.40 3.24
CA ASN A 158 -24.43 -8.06 3.55
C ASN A 158 -23.47 -7.19 4.37
N GLU A 159 -22.33 -7.75 4.80
CA GLU A 159 -21.41 -7.06 5.72
C GLU A 159 -20.38 -6.21 4.97
N PRO A 160 -20.32 -4.89 5.20
CA PRO A 160 -19.32 -4.01 4.59
C PRO A 160 -17.93 -4.21 5.22
N GLN A 161 -16.89 -4.20 4.38
CA GLN A 161 -15.49 -4.37 4.79
C GLN A 161 -14.59 -3.35 4.07
N ALA A 162 -13.73 -2.64 4.82
CA ALA A 162 -12.63 -1.86 4.26
C ALA A 162 -11.36 -2.72 4.21
N LEU A 163 -11.03 -3.23 3.02
CA LEU A 163 -9.85 -4.07 2.79
C LEU A 163 -8.77 -3.33 2.00
N ASP A 164 -9.17 -2.36 1.18
CA ASP A 164 -8.28 -1.54 0.39
C ASP A 164 -7.98 -0.24 1.12
N HIS A 165 -6.70 0.09 1.24
CA HIS A 165 -6.25 1.26 1.99
C HIS A 165 -5.22 2.05 1.19
N ILE A 166 -5.10 3.34 1.51
CA ILE A 166 -4.05 4.22 1.00
C ILE A 166 -3.41 4.92 2.20
N LEU A 167 -2.15 4.60 2.47
CA LEU A 167 -1.34 5.23 3.49
C LEU A 167 -0.34 6.19 2.83
N ILE A 168 -0.16 7.37 3.41
CA ILE A 168 0.67 8.43 2.85
C ILE A 168 1.70 8.93 3.87
N SER A 169 2.87 9.36 3.40
CA SER A 169 3.89 9.99 4.24
C SER A 169 3.48 11.41 4.66
N PRO A 170 4.12 12.00 5.70
CA PRO A 170 3.72 13.29 6.27
C PRO A 170 3.68 14.43 5.25
N THR A 171 4.62 14.46 4.30
CA THR A 171 4.71 15.52 3.28
C THR A 171 3.45 15.58 2.39
N LEU A 172 2.73 14.46 2.25
CA LEU A 172 1.54 14.36 1.41
C LEU A 172 0.23 14.65 2.15
N ARG A 173 0.27 14.79 3.48
CA ARG A 173 -0.93 14.87 4.33
C ARG A 173 -1.74 16.15 4.14
N ARG A 174 -1.07 17.28 3.87
CA ARG A 174 -1.72 18.60 3.84
C ARG A 174 -2.77 18.66 2.74
N GLY A 175 -4.04 18.79 3.13
CA GLY A 175 -5.18 18.86 2.21
C GLY A 175 -5.50 17.53 1.52
N ALA A 176 -4.91 16.42 1.94
CA ALA A 176 -5.25 15.11 1.39
C ALA A 176 -6.71 14.77 1.70
N THR A 177 -7.42 14.29 0.68
CA THR A 177 -8.79 13.80 0.81
C THR A 177 -8.91 12.41 0.21
N ALA A 178 -9.94 11.67 0.63
CA ALA A 178 -10.27 10.39 0.04
C ALA A 178 -11.77 10.23 -0.13
N ARG A 179 -12.16 9.32 -1.01
CA ARG A 179 -13.54 8.87 -1.19
C ARG A 179 -13.58 7.45 -1.73
N ILE A 180 -14.66 6.76 -1.44
CA ILE A 180 -14.96 5.44 -2.00
C ILE A 180 -16.31 5.58 -2.75
N PRO A 181 -16.35 5.36 -4.08
CA PRO A 181 -17.56 5.61 -4.87
C PRO A 181 -18.73 4.67 -4.60
N HIS A 182 -18.47 3.46 -4.06
CA HIS A 182 -19.47 2.39 -3.89
C HIS A 182 -20.19 2.00 -5.20
N ASN A 183 -19.50 2.14 -6.35
CA ASN A 183 -20.01 1.76 -7.66
C ASN A 183 -19.97 0.23 -7.90
N HIS A 184 -19.35 -0.53 -7.00
CA HIS A 184 -19.21 -1.98 -7.08
C HIS A 184 -19.88 -2.70 -5.89
N SER A 185 -19.77 -2.19 -4.67
CA SER A 185 -20.40 -2.78 -3.49
C SER A 185 -21.92 -2.58 -3.42
N ASP A 186 -22.43 -1.47 -3.96
CA ASP A 186 -23.83 -1.06 -3.83
C ASP A 186 -24.58 -1.10 -5.17
N VAL A 187 -24.18 -2.04 -6.04
CA VAL A 187 -24.78 -2.22 -7.36
C VAL A 187 -26.24 -2.67 -7.24
N ALA A 188 -27.10 -2.10 -8.10
CA ALA A 188 -28.53 -2.41 -8.11
C ALA A 188 -28.79 -3.89 -8.47
N PRO A 189 -29.88 -4.49 -7.97
CA PRO A 189 -30.25 -5.85 -8.34
C PRO A 189 -30.32 -6.05 -9.86
N GLY A 190 -29.68 -7.10 -10.37
CA GLY A 190 -29.64 -7.43 -11.79
C GLY A 190 -28.51 -6.78 -12.59
N GLN A 191 -27.62 -6.02 -11.93
CA GLN A 191 -26.37 -5.54 -12.53
C GLN A 191 -25.17 -6.31 -11.99
N GLU A 192 -24.20 -6.58 -12.86
CA GLU A 192 -22.93 -7.21 -12.49
C GLU A 192 -21.85 -6.14 -12.33
N PRO A 193 -21.21 -6.02 -11.16
CA PRO A 193 -20.12 -5.06 -10.99
C PRO A 193 -18.88 -5.50 -11.77
N ALA A 194 -18.05 -4.53 -12.19
CA ALA A 194 -16.79 -4.82 -12.88
C ALA A 194 -15.71 -5.43 -11.94
N SER A 195 -15.90 -5.33 -10.62
CA SER A 195 -15.01 -5.81 -9.57
C SER A 195 -15.85 -6.12 -8.32
N ASP A 196 -15.44 -7.06 -7.46
CA ASP A 196 -16.08 -7.25 -6.15
C ASP A 196 -15.57 -6.28 -5.08
N HIS A 197 -14.63 -5.39 -5.45
CA HIS A 197 -14.13 -4.28 -4.66
C HIS A 197 -14.35 -2.93 -5.34
N ASP A 198 -14.70 -1.92 -4.57
CA ASP A 198 -14.68 -0.50 -4.94
C ASP A 198 -13.27 0.09 -4.93
N PRO A 199 -13.00 1.05 -5.84
CA PRO A 199 -11.74 1.78 -5.80
C PRO A 199 -11.73 2.75 -4.62
N VAL A 200 -10.58 2.86 -3.97
CA VAL A 200 -10.26 4.00 -3.08
C VAL A 200 -9.63 5.09 -3.94
N VAL A 201 -10.22 6.28 -3.93
CA VAL A 201 -9.70 7.45 -4.65
C VAL A 201 -9.17 8.44 -3.63
N ALA A 202 -7.88 8.80 -3.74
CA ALA A 202 -7.25 9.83 -2.92
C ALA A 202 -6.78 11.01 -3.77
N GLU A 203 -7.01 12.22 -3.29
CA GLU A 203 -6.46 13.44 -3.85
C GLU A 203 -5.36 13.96 -2.93
N LEU A 204 -4.19 14.26 -3.49
CA LEU A 204 -2.99 14.64 -2.72
C LEU A 204 -2.46 16.01 -3.19
N PRO A 205 -3.09 17.13 -2.78
CA PRO A 205 -2.73 18.47 -3.27
C PRO A 205 -1.32 18.92 -2.88
N ALA A 206 -0.76 18.37 -1.80
CA ALA A 206 0.59 18.70 -1.36
C ALA A 206 1.68 18.21 -2.34
N LEU A 207 1.39 17.20 -3.17
CA LEU A 207 2.32 16.67 -4.15
C LEU A 207 2.61 17.72 -5.25
N GLY A 208 3.85 18.17 -5.33
CA GLY A 208 4.30 19.18 -6.28
C GLY A 208 4.03 20.64 -5.87
N ASN A 209 3.62 20.89 -4.62
CA ASN A 209 3.49 22.24 -4.03
C ASN A 209 4.62 22.58 -3.04
N LEU A 210 5.64 21.72 -2.90
CA LEU A 210 6.77 21.95 -1.98
C LEU A 210 7.74 23.06 -2.45
N ALA A 211 7.57 23.60 -3.65
CA ALA A 211 8.47 24.60 -4.24
C ALA A 211 8.06 26.07 -3.99
N SER A 212 6.98 26.35 -3.25
CA SER A 212 6.49 27.73 -3.02
C SER A 212 6.59 28.18 -1.57
N GLY A 213 7.60 27.69 -0.84
CA GLY A 213 7.91 28.11 0.52
C GLY A 213 9.20 28.92 0.60
N GLU A 214 9.25 30.03 -0.13
CA GLU A 214 10.11 31.20 0.19
C GLU A 214 9.23 32.45 0.19
#